data_AF-A0A9X9A5P1-F1
#
_entry.id   AF-A0A9X9A5P1-F1
#
_cell.length_a   1.000
_cell.length_b   1.000
_cell.length_c   1.000
_cell.angle_alpha   90.00
_cell.angle_beta   90.00
_cell.angle_gamma   90.00
#
_symmetry.space_group_name_H-M   'P 1'
#
loop_
_entity.id
_entity.type
_entity.pdbx_description
1 polymer ?
#
loop_
_entity_poly.entity_id
_entity_poly.type
_entity_poly.pdbx_seq_one_letter_code
_entity_poly.pdbx_strand_id
1 'polypeptide(L)'
;EPEVKPDPKPVVPKGFDPELVQPGFEYYPEALESLYAQPHFTPEAQSILKEINKKYSTNLRYKDLLGSVHIMDDGMYYPEGSYVGGQFVVGGKKDDFKIIFLDNNPATVELTKRWVTYLTGMNLDREIDETKQEDSINNYEKAGYKIRVGQSMSKDMMYVQIKGN
;
A
#
# COMPACT_ATOMS: atom_id res chain seq x y z
N GLU A 1 -35.27 -26.43 -13.62
CA GLU A 1 -34.49 -25.41 -12.87
C GLU A 1 -33.63 -24.64 -13.86
N PRO A 2 -33.47 -23.32 -13.72
CA PRO A 2 -32.41 -22.62 -14.42
C PRO A 2 -31.07 -22.94 -13.74
N GLU A 3 -30.10 -23.40 -14.53
CA GLU A 3 -28.70 -23.55 -14.10
C GLU A 3 -28.17 -22.18 -13.63
N VAL A 4 -27.82 -22.09 -12.35
CA VAL A 4 -27.03 -20.97 -11.82
C VAL A 4 -25.63 -21.14 -12.39
N LYS A 5 -25.28 -20.33 -13.40
CA LYS A 5 -23.88 -20.23 -13.84
C LYS A 5 -23.06 -19.79 -12.61
N PRO A 6 -21.96 -20.47 -12.28
CA PRO A 6 -21.08 -19.99 -11.22
C PRO A 6 -20.63 -18.57 -11.57
N ASP A 7 -20.71 -17.66 -10.60
CA ASP A 7 -20.19 -16.31 -10.74
C ASP A 7 -18.78 -16.37 -11.34
N PRO A 8 -18.47 -15.56 -12.36
CA PRO A 8 -17.16 -15.58 -12.99
C PRO A 8 -16.11 -15.32 -11.92
N LYS A 9 -15.21 -16.29 -11.72
CA LYS A 9 -14.06 -16.13 -10.83
C LYS A 9 -13.28 -14.88 -11.25
N PRO A 10 -12.81 -14.06 -10.31
CA PRO A 10 -11.99 -12.89 -10.63
C PRO A 10 -10.82 -13.31 -11.54
N VAL A 11 -10.62 -12.60 -12.64
CA VAL A 11 -9.45 -12.81 -13.50
C VAL A 11 -8.25 -12.26 -12.74
N VAL A 12 -7.45 -13.16 -12.16
CA VAL A 12 -6.25 -12.80 -11.41
C VAL A 12 -5.17 -12.38 -12.40
N PRO A 13 -4.59 -11.17 -12.28
CA PRO A 13 -3.52 -10.73 -13.16
C PRO A 13 -2.28 -11.61 -13.02
N LYS A 14 -1.55 -11.79 -14.11
CA LYS A 14 -0.30 -12.57 -14.10
C LYS A 14 0.66 -11.96 -13.08
N GLY A 15 1.24 -12.82 -12.23
CA GLY A 15 2.19 -12.43 -11.19
C GLY A 15 1.57 -12.20 -9.81
N PHE A 16 0.24 -12.15 -9.70
CA PHE A 16 -0.45 -12.04 -8.42
C PHE A 16 -0.81 -13.41 -7.85
N ASP A 17 -0.72 -13.51 -6.53
CA ASP A 17 -1.37 -14.56 -5.77
C ASP A 17 -2.90 -14.32 -5.76
N PRO A 18 -3.71 -15.29 -6.24
CA PRO A 18 -5.16 -15.19 -6.19
C PRO A 18 -5.75 -14.85 -4.81
N GLU A 19 -5.11 -15.28 -3.73
CA GLU A 19 -5.59 -15.02 -2.35
C GLU A 19 -5.37 -13.58 -1.91
N LEU A 20 -4.45 -12.86 -2.57
CA LEU A 20 -4.14 -11.47 -2.27
C LEU A 20 -4.89 -10.48 -3.15
N VAL A 21 -5.77 -10.94 -4.04
CA VAL A 21 -6.53 -10.07 -4.95
C VAL A 21 -7.99 -10.01 -4.49
N GLN A 22 -8.55 -8.80 -4.43
CA GLN A 22 -9.96 -8.61 -4.10
C GLN A 22 -10.88 -9.03 -5.26
N PRO A 23 -12.12 -9.48 -4.96
CA PRO A 23 -13.16 -9.56 -5.98
C PRO A 23 -13.36 -8.21 -6.67
N GLY A 24 -13.49 -8.22 -8.01
CA GLY A 24 -13.67 -6.98 -8.76
C GLY A 24 -12.38 -6.17 -8.97
N PHE A 25 -11.21 -6.78 -8.79
CA PHE A 25 -9.93 -6.11 -9.02
C PHE A 25 -9.82 -5.51 -10.43
N GLU A 26 -9.59 -4.21 -10.50
CA GLU A 26 -9.46 -3.45 -11.74
C GLU A 26 -7.99 -3.08 -12.00
N TYR A 27 -7.55 -3.21 -13.25
CA TYR A 27 -6.21 -2.79 -13.64
C TYR A 27 -6.14 -2.47 -15.14
N TYR A 28 -5.19 -1.60 -15.50
CA TYR A 28 -4.75 -1.46 -16.89
C TYR A 28 -3.66 -2.51 -17.17
N PRO A 29 -3.75 -3.34 -18.23
CA PRO A 29 -2.71 -4.33 -18.54
C PRO A 29 -1.30 -3.74 -18.63
N GLU A 30 -1.17 -2.52 -19.11
CA GLU A 30 0.08 -1.77 -19.21
C GLU A 30 0.69 -1.47 -17.83
N ALA A 31 -0.14 -1.39 -16.78
CA ALA A 31 0.35 -1.25 -15.41
C ALA A 31 1.13 -2.48 -14.96
N LEU A 32 0.75 -3.69 -15.42
CA LEU A 32 1.52 -4.89 -15.10
C LEU A 32 2.91 -4.83 -15.72
N GLU A 33 3.07 -4.31 -16.94
CA GLU A 33 4.37 -4.22 -17.60
C GLU A 33 5.18 -2.96 -17.22
N SER A 34 4.57 -2.06 -16.44
CA SER A 34 5.21 -0.82 -16.01
C SER A 34 6.36 -1.09 -15.04
N LEU A 35 7.56 -0.62 -15.40
CA LEU A 35 8.74 -0.62 -14.51
C LEU A 35 8.48 0.12 -13.18
N TYR A 36 7.46 0.97 -13.13
CA TYR A 36 7.08 1.72 -11.94
C TYR A 36 6.17 0.93 -11.01
N ALA A 37 5.26 0.12 -11.56
CA ALA A 37 4.32 -0.64 -10.75
C ALA A 37 4.85 -2.04 -10.37
N GLN A 38 5.69 -2.65 -11.23
CA GLN A 38 6.32 -3.95 -11.04
C GLN A 38 6.90 -4.21 -9.64
N PRO A 39 7.63 -3.26 -9.00
CA PRO A 39 8.15 -3.47 -7.64
C PRO A 39 7.05 -3.81 -6.61
N HIS A 40 5.83 -3.34 -6.80
CA HIS A 40 4.78 -3.43 -5.79
C HIS A 40 4.01 -4.76 -5.79
N PHE A 41 4.24 -5.64 -6.78
CA PHE A 41 3.57 -6.94 -6.86
C PHE A 41 4.52 -8.10 -7.14
N THR A 42 5.81 -7.93 -6.83
CA THR A 42 6.79 -9.03 -6.82
C THR A 42 6.44 -10.08 -5.75
N PRO A 43 6.99 -11.30 -5.83
CA PRO A 43 6.83 -12.29 -4.76
C PRO A 43 7.28 -11.78 -3.38
N GLU A 44 8.31 -10.95 -3.32
CA GLU A 44 8.80 -10.33 -2.08
C GLU A 44 7.75 -9.38 -1.49
N ALA A 45 7.21 -8.47 -2.31
CA ALA A 45 6.15 -7.54 -1.91
C ALA A 45 4.90 -8.29 -1.42
N GLN A 46 4.51 -9.36 -2.12
CA GLN A 46 3.40 -10.21 -1.74
C GLN A 46 3.67 -11.01 -0.45
N SER A 47 4.93 -11.42 -0.19
CA SER A 47 5.32 -12.04 1.07
C SER A 47 5.17 -11.06 2.24
N ILE A 48 5.62 -9.82 2.08
CA ILE A 48 5.44 -8.77 3.10
C ILE A 48 3.95 -8.63 3.45
N LEU A 49 3.07 -8.54 2.45
CA LEU A 49 1.63 -8.41 2.67
C LEU A 49 1.05 -9.63 3.41
N LYS A 50 1.43 -10.86 3.04
CA LYS A 50 1.01 -12.10 3.72
C LYS A 50 1.47 -12.14 5.17
N GLU A 51 2.70 -11.73 5.44
CA GLU A 51 3.25 -11.71 6.78
C GLU A 51 2.55 -10.69 7.68
N ILE A 52 2.22 -9.51 7.14
CA ILE A 52 1.39 -8.52 7.83
C ILE A 52 0.01 -9.10 8.14
N ASN A 53 -0.66 -9.69 7.15
CA ASN A 53 -1.96 -10.33 7.34
C ASN A 53 -1.92 -11.41 8.42
N LYS A 54 -0.90 -12.27 8.40
CA LYS A 54 -0.71 -13.30 9.41
C LYS A 54 -0.45 -12.72 10.81
N LYS A 55 0.41 -11.70 10.92
CA LYS A 55 0.79 -11.11 12.20
C LYS A 55 -0.37 -10.36 12.87
N TYR A 56 -1.16 -9.65 12.09
CA TYR A 56 -2.23 -8.78 12.60
C TYR A 56 -3.63 -9.36 12.44
N SER A 57 -3.75 -10.60 11.93
CA SER A 57 -5.04 -11.23 11.62
C SER A 57 -5.92 -10.36 10.70
N THR A 58 -5.29 -9.68 9.74
CA THR A 58 -5.98 -8.84 8.74
C THR A 58 -6.15 -9.59 7.43
N ASN A 59 -6.96 -9.02 6.54
CA ASN A 59 -7.22 -9.53 5.21
C ASN A 59 -6.95 -8.45 4.14
N LEU A 60 -5.82 -7.73 4.28
CA LEU A 60 -5.39 -6.72 3.32
C LEU A 60 -5.06 -7.39 1.98
N ARG A 61 -5.73 -6.94 0.92
CA ARG A 61 -5.60 -7.47 -0.44
C ARG A 61 -5.50 -6.33 -1.44
N TYR A 62 -4.85 -6.59 -2.57
CA TYR A 62 -4.83 -5.69 -3.70
C TYR A 62 -6.26 -5.47 -4.21
N LYS A 63 -6.69 -4.22 -4.21
CA LYS A 63 -8.00 -3.78 -4.65
C LYS A 63 -8.00 -3.39 -6.12
N ASP A 64 -7.00 -2.64 -6.55
CA ASP A 64 -6.85 -2.23 -7.95
C ASP A 64 -5.44 -1.69 -8.25
N LEU A 65 -5.13 -1.52 -9.55
CA LEU A 65 -3.92 -0.90 -10.09
C LEU A 65 -4.25 0.24 -11.08
N LEU A 66 -5.09 1.18 -10.66
CA LEU A 66 -5.53 2.30 -11.51
C LEU A 66 -4.62 3.52 -11.36
N GLY A 67 -3.33 3.35 -11.70
CA GLY A 67 -2.30 4.41 -11.61
C GLY A 67 -1.58 4.49 -10.26
N SER A 68 -2.09 3.80 -9.25
CA SER A 68 -1.44 3.49 -7.97
C SER A 68 -1.85 2.09 -7.54
N VAL A 69 -1.12 1.54 -6.57
CA VAL A 69 -1.43 0.25 -5.96
C VAL A 69 -2.27 0.52 -4.74
N HIS A 70 -3.54 0.10 -4.78
CA HIS A 70 -4.46 0.21 -3.65
C HIS A 70 -4.58 -1.14 -2.95
N ILE A 71 -4.38 -1.15 -1.64
CA ILE A 71 -4.53 -2.32 -0.79
C ILE A 71 -5.60 -2.00 0.27
N MET A 72 -6.55 -2.91 0.40
CA MET A 72 -7.72 -2.75 1.24
C MET A 72 -8.15 -4.05 1.92
N ASP A 73 -8.70 -3.91 3.11
CA ASP A 73 -9.43 -4.93 3.83
C ASP A 73 -10.82 -4.37 4.14
N ASP A 74 -11.88 -4.95 3.57
CA ASP A 74 -13.25 -4.46 3.73
C ASP A 74 -13.77 -4.61 5.16
N GLY A 75 -13.16 -5.49 5.95
CA GLY A 75 -13.45 -5.64 7.38
C GLY A 75 -12.69 -4.66 8.28
N MET A 76 -11.74 -3.91 7.72
CA MET A 76 -10.93 -2.93 8.45
C MET A 76 -11.53 -1.54 8.32
N TYR A 77 -11.43 -0.74 9.39
CA TYR A 77 -11.80 0.68 9.37
C TYR A 77 -11.19 1.39 8.16
N TYR A 78 -12.02 2.16 7.46
CA TYR A 78 -11.61 3.10 6.43
C TYR A 78 -12.31 4.44 6.70
N PRO A 79 -11.59 5.56 6.78
CA PRO A 79 -12.19 6.84 7.15
C PRO A 79 -13.30 7.25 6.16
N GLU A 80 -14.46 7.60 6.69
CA GLU A 80 -15.58 8.08 5.88
C GLU A 80 -15.18 9.35 5.11
N GLY A 81 -15.54 9.42 3.83
CA GLY A 81 -15.15 10.52 2.95
C GLY A 81 -13.68 10.53 2.53
N SER A 82 -12.89 9.49 2.87
CA SER A 82 -11.54 9.34 2.35
C SER A 82 -11.57 9.14 0.84
N TYR A 83 -10.73 9.92 0.15
CA TYR A 83 -10.58 9.89 -1.31
C TYR A 83 -9.31 9.12 -1.74
N VAL A 84 -8.61 8.49 -0.79
CA VAL A 84 -7.31 7.84 -0.99
C VAL A 84 -7.43 6.53 -1.77
N GLY A 85 -8.58 5.85 -1.72
CA GLY A 85 -8.85 4.61 -2.45
C GLY A 85 -8.58 3.31 -1.69
N GLY A 86 -7.83 3.34 -0.56
CA GLY A 86 -7.60 2.19 0.31
C GLY A 86 -6.89 2.54 1.63
N GLN A 87 -6.78 1.59 2.56
CA GLN A 87 -6.05 1.76 3.84
C GLN A 87 -4.53 1.79 3.65
N PHE A 88 -4.02 1.29 2.53
CA PHE A 88 -2.63 1.41 2.14
C PHE A 88 -2.55 1.66 0.63
N VAL A 89 -1.91 2.75 0.23
CA VAL A 89 -1.83 3.17 -1.17
C VAL A 89 -0.42 3.60 -1.47
N VAL A 90 0.19 2.99 -2.49
CA VAL A 90 1.49 3.43 -2.99
C VAL A 90 1.36 3.88 -4.44
N GLY A 91 1.84 5.09 -4.71
CA GLY A 91 1.86 5.68 -6.05
C GLY A 91 3.22 6.33 -6.33
N GLY A 92 3.55 6.43 -7.61
CA GLY A 92 4.82 6.99 -8.08
C GLY A 92 5.73 5.94 -8.73
N LYS A 93 7.03 6.20 -8.73
CA LYS A 93 8.07 5.42 -9.38
C LYS A 93 9.18 5.02 -8.40
N LYS A 94 10.01 4.07 -8.83
CA LYS A 94 11.28 3.73 -8.16
C LYS A 94 12.06 5.03 -7.91
N ASP A 95 12.28 5.36 -6.64
CA ASP A 95 12.96 6.55 -6.11
C ASP A 95 12.15 7.87 -6.04
N ASP A 96 10.90 7.91 -6.50
CA ASP A 96 10.00 9.06 -6.34
C ASP A 96 8.57 8.56 -6.15
N PHE A 97 8.22 8.28 -4.89
CA PHE A 97 6.96 7.64 -4.54
C PHE A 97 6.36 8.22 -3.27
N LYS A 98 5.05 8.01 -3.13
CA LYS A 98 4.28 8.36 -1.94
C LYS A 98 3.50 7.14 -1.49
N ILE A 99 3.60 6.81 -0.21
CA ILE A 99 2.75 5.85 0.48
C ILE A 99 1.78 6.65 1.35
N ILE A 100 0.49 6.41 1.22
CA ILE A 100 -0.55 6.91 2.13
C ILE A 100 -1.12 5.70 2.86
N PHE A 101 -1.24 5.79 4.18
CA PHE A 101 -1.63 4.65 4.99
C PHE A 101 -2.47 5.07 6.20
N LEU A 102 -3.34 4.16 6.63
CA LEU A 102 -4.14 4.31 7.84
C LEU A 102 -3.20 4.30 9.06
N ASP A 103 -3.05 5.40 9.79
CA ASP A 103 -2.03 5.55 10.82
C ASP A 103 -2.48 5.05 12.20
N ASN A 104 -3.80 4.98 12.41
CA ASN A 104 -4.42 4.44 13.62
C ASN A 104 -4.48 2.90 13.63
N ASN A 105 -4.03 2.23 12.57
CA ASN A 105 -3.97 0.77 12.49
C ASN A 105 -2.51 0.26 12.47
N PRO A 106 -2.10 -0.62 13.40
CA PRO A 106 -0.72 -1.07 13.48
C PRO A 106 -0.26 -1.92 12.28
N ALA A 107 -1.19 -2.60 11.58
CA ALA A 107 -0.86 -3.43 10.42
C ALA A 107 -0.38 -2.57 9.24
N THR A 108 -1.06 -1.46 8.96
CA THR A 108 -0.72 -0.53 7.88
C THR A 108 0.49 0.34 8.21
N VAL A 109 0.71 0.67 9.49
CA VAL A 109 1.94 1.32 9.96
C VAL A 109 3.16 0.41 9.72
N GLU A 110 3.10 -0.86 10.16
CA GLU A 110 4.22 -1.79 9.94
C GLU A 110 4.38 -2.14 8.46
N LEU A 111 3.28 -2.30 7.72
CA LEU A 111 3.32 -2.49 6.28
C LEU A 111 4.09 -1.34 5.63
N THR A 112 3.81 -0.08 5.98
CA THR A 112 4.52 1.09 5.45
C THR A 112 6.02 1.05 5.76
N LYS A 113 6.41 0.77 7.00
CA LYS A 113 7.82 0.65 7.41
C LYS A 113 8.56 -0.39 6.57
N ARG A 114 7.96 -1.57 6.45
CA ARG A 114 8.52 -2.68 5.65
C ARG A 114 8.55 -2.37 4.17
N TRP A 115 7.52 -1.71 3.63
CA TRP A 115 7.43 -1.37 2.20
C TRP A 115 8.48 -0.34 1.81
N VAL A 116 8.68 0.69 2.64
CA VAL A 116 9.77 1.67 2.42
C VAL A 116 11.12 0.97 2.44
N THR A 117 11.36 0.11 3.44
CA THR A 117 12.61 -0.65 3.55
C THR A 117 12.83 -1.55 2.34
N TYR A 118 11.78 -2.22 1.87
CA TYR A 118 11.83 -3.06 0.68
C TYR A 118 12.18 -2.26 -0.59
N LEU A 119 11.54 -1.10 -0.79
CA LEU A 119 11.73 -0.28 -1.99
C LEU A 119 13.07 0.46 -2.02
N THR A 120 13.59 0.86 -0.86
CA THR A 120 14.72 1.81 -0.77
C THR A 120 15.93 1.28 -0.01
N GLY A 121 15.79 0.19 0.75
CA GLY A 121 16.78 -0.27 1.72
C GLY A 121 16.83 0.56 3.01
N MET A 122 16.04 1.62 3.14
CA MET A 122 16.05 2.50 4.31
C MET A 122 15.05 2.04 5.37
N ASN A 123 15.52 1.90 6.62
CA ASN A 123 14.63 1.83 7.78
C ASN A 123 14.20 3.25 8.19
N LEU A 124 12.90 3.55 8.18
CA LEU A 124 12.30 4.81 8.63
C LEU A 124 11.39 4.65 9.86
N ASP A 125 11.59 3.60 10.65
CA ASP A 125 10.70 3.25 11.75
C ASP A 125 10.57 4.40 12.75
N ARG A 126 11.71 4.99 13.12
CA ARG A 126 11.79 6.12 14.05
C ARG A 126 11.12 7.36 13.47
N GLU A 127 11.45 7.71 12.24
CA GLU A 127 10.92 8.89 11.56
C GLU A 127 9.39 8.84 11.42
N ILE A 128 8.84 7.64 11.14
CA ILE A 128 7.39 7.39 11.08
C ILE A 128 6.75 7.49 12.48
N ASP A 129 7.34 6.86 13.50
CA ASP A 129 6.77 6.86 14.85
C ASP A 129 6.81 8.24 15.52
N GLU A 130 7.92 8.97 15.39
CA GLU A 130 8.07 10.33 15.93
C GLU A 130 7.04 11.28 15.28
N THR A 131 6.93 11.26 13.95
CA THR A 131 5.98 12.13 13.25
C THR A 131 4.53 11.82 13.61
N LYS A 132 4.20 10.53 13.82
CA LYS A 132 2.87 10.12 14.26
C LYS A 132 2.56 10.66 15.67
N GLN A 133 3.53 10.63 16.58
CA GLN A 133 3.34 11.10 17.96
C GLN A 133 3.22 12.62 18.06
N GLU A 134 3.98 13.34 17.24
CA GLU A 134 3.99 14.81 17.24
C GLU A 134 2.77 15.44 16.55
N ASP A 135 2.00 14.64 15.80
CA ASP A 135 0.90 15.12 14.96
C ASP A 135 1.35 16.26 14.02
N SER A 136 2.53 16.10 13.41
CA SER A 136 3.24 17.14 12.66
C SER A 136 3.59 16.69 11.24
N ILE A 137 4.27 17.57 10.48
CA ILE A 137 4.89 17.22 9.20
C ILE A 137 6.39 17.43 9.33
N ASN A 138 7.15 16.36 9.18
CA ASN A 138 8.60 16.37 9.32
C ASN A 138 9.30 16.05 7.99
N ASN A 139 10.47 16.65 7.80
CA ASN A 139 11.32 16.43 6.63
C ASN A 139 12.67 15.87 7.09
N TYR A 140 13.17 14.87 6.38
CA TYR A 140 14.43 14.20 6.66
C TYR A 140 15.24 14.04 5.37
N GLU A 141 16.54 13.84 5.53
CA GLU A 141 17.41 13.41 4.45
C GLU A 141 18.17 12.16 4.90
N LYS A 142 18.08 11.08 4.11
CA LYS A 142 18.69 9.78 4.46
C LYS A 142 19.05 9.02 3.20
N ALA A 143 20.25 8.44 3.17
CA ALA A 143 20.74 7.59 2.07
C ALA A 143 20.51 8.16 0.65
N GLY A 144 20.63 9.49 0.48
CA GLY A 144 20.44 10.15 -0.82
C GLY A 144 18.98 10.49 -1.16
N TYR A 145 18.04 10.29 -0.25
CA TYR A 145 16.63 10.64 -0.42
C TYR A 145 16.24 11.84 0.44
N LYS A 146 15.37 12.68 -0.12
CA LYS A 146 14.52 13.62 0.61
C LYS A 146 13.24 12.91 1.01
N ILE A 147 12.92 12.99 2.29
CA ILE A 147 11.85 12.24 2.91
C ILE A 147 10.92 13.22 3.59
N ARG A 148 9.62 13.09 3.36
CA ARG A 148 8.60 13.84 4.08
C ARG A 148 7.61 12.88 4.69
N VAL A 149 7.39 12.99 5.99
CA VAL A 149 6.40 12.21 6.73
C VAL A 149 5.41 13.19 7.33
N GLY A 150 4.13 12.85 7.34
CA GLY A 150 3.13 13.66 8.04
C GLY A 150 1.71 13.22 7.82
N GLN A 151 0.78 13.93 8.45
CA GLN A 151 -0.65 13.69 8.29
C GLN A 151 -1.14 14.05 6.89
N SER A 152 -2.06 13.25 6.36
CA SER A 152 -2.76 13.53 5.11
C SER A 152 -4.02 14.38 5.38
N MET A 153 -4.70 14.83 4.32
CA MET A 153 -5.99 15.52 4.46
C MET A 153 -7.14 14.56 4.81
N SER A 154 -6.95 13.25 4.61
CA SER A 154 -7.92 12.24 5.06
C SER A 154 -7.66 11.92 6.53
N LYS A 155 -8.72 11.92 7.32
CA LYS A 155 -8.67 11.64 8.77
C LYS A 155 -8.00 10.29 9.03
N ASP A 156 -7.18 10.21 10.08
CA ASP A 156 -6.49 8.97 10.51
C ASP A 156 -5.57 8.36 9.43
N MET A 157 -5.10 9.18 8.47
CA MET A 157 -4.22 8.72 7.40
C MET A 157 -2.97 9.58 7.38
N MET A 158 -1.81 8.94 7.42
CA MET A 158 -0.50 9.57 7.23
C MET A 158 0.05 9.28 5.85
N TYR A 159 1.13 9.98 5.48
CA TYR A 159 1.90 9.65 4.30
C TYR A 159 3.40 9.65 4.58
N VAL A 160 4.12 8.84 3.79
CA VAL A 160 5.57 8.93 3.58
C VAL A 160 5.79 9.26 2.11
N GLN A 161 6.47 10.37 1.84
CA GLN A 161 6.90 10.75 0.49
C GLN A 161 8.42 10.65 0.41
N ILE A 162 8.90 9.93 -0.60
CA ILE A 162 10.30 9.70 -0.89
C ILE A 162 10.62 10.34 -2.23
N LYS A 163 11.72 11.08 -2.29
CA LYS A 163 12.25 11.65 -3.54
C LYS A 163 13.77 11.51 -3.56
N GLY A 164 14.31 10.80 -4.55
CA GLY A 164 15.73 10.70 -4.81
C GLY A 164 16.32 12.07 -5.15
N ASN A 165 17.57 12.29 -4.73
CA ASN A 165 18.34 13.48 -5.08
C ASN A 165 18.80 13.48 -6.54
#